data_AF-A0A8T3ZWT5-F1
#
_entry.id   AF-A0A8T3ZWT5-F1
#
_cell.length_a   1.000
_cell.length_b   1.000
_cell.length_c   1.000
_cell.angle_alpha   90.00
_cell.angle_beta   90.00
_cell.angle_gamma   90.00
#
_symmetry.space_group_name_H-M   'P 1'
#
loop_
_entity.id
_entity.type
_entity.pdbx_description
1 polymer ?
#
loop_
_entity_poly.entity_id
_entity_poly.type
_entity_poly.pdbx_seq_one_letter_code
_entity_poly.pdbx_strand_id
1 'polypeptide(L)'
;MPFHYNKGAAFERDLQKRFEYAGFKVVRAAGSGVAGDTPDLIVLSTTRKFAIESKAWNASVYVERVRFAQMLEWEKTSGIPYYVAWKVFRKEWRFFPLSALRETPMSYVVGEGDLVTGMTFSQLVGKEAKA
;
A
#
# COMPACT_ATOMS: atom_id res chain seq x y z
N MET A 1 6.28 18.81 19.88
CA MET A 1 5.47 17.64 20.30
C MET A 1 5.24 16.78 19.06
N PRO A 2 5.49 15.46 19.08
CA PRO A 2 5.45 14.65 17.87
C PRO A 2 4.01 14.51 17.38
N PHE A 3 3.80 14.72 16.07
CA PHE A 3 2.50 14.64 15.44
C PHE A 3 1.95 13.21 15.55
N HIS A 4 0.82 13.09 16.23
CA HIS A 4 0.17 11.84 16.60
C HIS A 4 -0.02 10.86 15.44
N TYR A 5 0.52 9.66 15.61
CA TYR A 5 0.29 8.41 14.86
C TYR A 5 -1.21 8.01 14.74
N ASN A 6 -2.12 8.69 15.46
CA ASN A 6 -3.55 8.38 15.51
C ASN A 6 -4.28 8.49 14.15
N LYS A 7 -3.85 9.37 13.24
CA LYS A 7 -4.55 9.55 11.95
C LYS A 7 -4.21 8.44 10.94
N GLY A 8 -2.94 8.08 10.79
CA GLY A 8 -2.50 7.00 9.90
C GLY A 8 -3.09 5.65 10.30
N ALA A 9 -3.03 5.35 11.61
CA ALA A 9 -3.55 4.10 12.16
C ALA A 9 -5.09 3.96 12.02
N ALA A 10 -5.83 5.05 11.83
CA ALA A 10 -7.27 4.98 11.53
C ALA A 10 -7.52 4.54 10.08
N PHE A 11 -6.76 5.07 9.12
CA PHE A 11 -6.85 4.68 7.71
C PHE A 11 -6.38 3.25 7.47
N GLU A 12 -5.32 2.80 8.13
CA GLU A 12 -4.90 1.39 8.08
C GLU A 12 -5.99 0.45 8.60
N ARG A 13 -6.66 0.80 9.71
CA ARG A 13 -7.77 0.00 10.24
C ARG A 13 -8.98 -0.02 9.31
N ASP A 14 -9.29 1.09 8.65
CA ASP A 14 -10.33 1.13 7.61
C ASP A 14 -9.97 0.19 6.45
N LEU A 15 -8.74 0.29 5.94
CA LEU A 15 -8.27 -0.55 4.85
C LEU A 15 -8.24 -2.05 5.23
N GLN A 16 -7.78 -2.37 6.44
CA GLN A 16 -7.85 -3.72 7.00
C GLN A 16 -9.28 -4.26 6.95
N LYS A 17 -10.25 -3.52 7.52
CA LYS A 17 -11.65 -3.93 7.55
C LYS A 17 -12.21 -4.13 6.15
N ARG A 18 -11.88 -3.25 5.19
CA ARG A 18 -12.30 -3.40 3.79
C ARG A 18 -11.84 -4.74 3.20
N PHE A 19 -10.57 -5.12 3.41
CA PHE A 19 -10.06 -6.41 2.96
C PHE A 19 -10.72 -7.59 3.68
N GLU A 20 -10.93 -7.50 5.00
CA GLU A 20 -11.62 -8.53 5.78
C GLU A 20 -13.07 -8.75 5.29
N TYR A 21 -13.82 -7.67 5.05
CA TYR A 21 -15.16 -7.72 4.45
C TYR A 21 -15.15 -8.31 3.04
N ALA A 22 -14.03 -8.18 2.32
CA ALA A 22 -13.85 -8.80 1.01
C ALA A 22 -13.47 -10.29 1.08
N GLY A 23 -13.28 -10.86 2.28
CA GLY A 23 -12.97 -12.28 2.50
C GLY A 23 -11.48 -12.58 2.71
N PHE A 24 -10.64 -11.56 2.86
CA PHE A 24 -9.21 -11.74 3.11
C PHE A 24 -8.89 -11.85 4.60
N LYS A 25 -7.75 -12.46 4.91
CA LYS A 25 -7.10 -12.34 6.22
C LYS A 25 -6.04 -11.26 6.14
N VAL A 26 -5.96 -10.41 7.16
CA VAL A 26 -5.05 -9.27 7.19
C VAL A 26 -4.23 -9.32 8.47
N VAL A 27 -2.92 -9.16 8.34
CA VAL A 27 -1.99 -9.01 9.46
C VAL A 27 -1.42 -7.60 9.41
N ARG A 28 -1.51 -6.86 10.52
CA ARG A 28 -0.82 -5.58 10.70
C ARG A 28 0.55 -5.85 11.29
N ALA A 29 1.63 -5.41 10.63
CA ALA A 29 2.96 -5.60 11.18
C ALA A 29 3.17 -4.66 12.39
N ALA A 30 3.73 -5.20 13.47
CA ALA A 30 4.13 -4.39 14.61
C ALA A 30 5.41 -3.62 14.26
N GLY A 31 5.44 -2.32 14.56
CA GLY A 31 6.63 -1.50 14.37
C GLY A 31 6.92 -1.09 12.93
N SER A 32 5.94 -1.14 12.01
CA SER A 32 6.14 -0.60 10.65
C SER A 32 6.63 0.85 10.72
N GLY A 33 7.79 1.11 10.09
CA GLY A 33 8.46 2.41 10.10
C GLY A 33 9.47 2.67 11.24
N VAL A 34 9.54 1.81 12.27
CA VAL A 34 10.54 1.91 13.37
C VAL A 34 11.43 0.67 13.42
N ALA A 35 10.86 -0.50 13.14
CA ALA A 35 11.54 -1.79 13.08
C ALA A 35 11.50 -2.34 11.65
N GLY A 36 12.46 -1.88 10.83
CA GLY A 36 12.86 -2.58 9.62
C GLY A 36 11.92 -2.54 8.40
N ASP A 37 12.12 -3.54 7.56
CA ASP A 37 11.63 -3.82 6.20
C ASP A 37 10.18 -4.32 6.12
N THR A 38 9.41 -4.19 7.21
CA THR A 38 8.08 -4.79 7.31
C THR A 38 6.99 -3.93 6.65
N PRO A 39 6.04 -4.53 5.91
CA PRO A 39 4.89 -3.81 5.37
C PRO A 39 3.90 -3.40 6.44
N ASP A 40 3.08 -2.38 6.16
CA ASP A 40 2.01 -1.99 7.09
C ASP A 40 0.97 -3.11 7.23
N LEU A 41 0.55 -3.68 6.09
CA LEU A 41 -0.38 -4.81 6.04
C LEU A 41 0.18 -5.95 5.19
N ILE A 42 -0.06 -7.19 5.64
CA ILE A 42 0.03 -8.40 4.82
C ILE A 42 -1.39 -8.91 4.62
N VAL A 43 -1.82 -9.03 3.37
CA VAL A 43 -3.20 -9.39 2.98
C VAL A 43 -3.16 -10.73 2.26
N LEU A 44 -3.97 -11.68 2.74
CA LEU A 44 -3.91 -13.08 2.35
C LEU A 44 -5.29 -13.66 2.04
N SER A 45 -5.35 -14.48 1.01
CA SER A 45 -6.45 -15.37 0.67
C SER A 45 -5.87 -16.63 0.02
N THR A 46 -6.73 -17.58 -0.33
CA THR A 46 -6.32 -18.79 -1.04
C THR A 46 -5.65 -18.49 -2.38
N THR A 47 -6.11 -17.46 -3.12
CA THR A 47 -5.67 -17.18 -4.50
C THR A 47 -4.85 -15.91 -4.65
N ARG A 48 -4.91 -14.99 -3.68
CA ARG A 48 -4.24 -13.69 -3.73
C ARG A 48 -3.54 -13.40 -2.42
N LYS A 49 -2.29 -12.96 -2.52
CA LYS A 49 -1.43 -12.56 -1.40
C LYS A 49 -0.69 -11.30 -1.82
N PHE A 50 -0.67 -10.28 -0.97
CA PHE A 50 0.08 -9.05 -1.24
C PHE A 50 0.40 -8.29 0.05
N ALA A 51 1.46 -7.50 -0.01
CA ALA A 51 1.88 -6.57 1.03
C ALA A 51 1.44 -5.15 0.67
N ILE A 52 1.14 -4.32 1.68
CA ILE A 52 0.69 -2.94 1.51
C ILE A 52 1.56 -1.98 2.34
N GLU A 53 1.99 -0.89 1.71
CA GLU A 53 2.39 0.35 2.38
C GLU A 53 1.23 1.34 2.26
N SER A 54 0.65 1.75 3.38
CA SER A 54 -0.51 2.64 3.43
C SER A 54 -0.08 4.09 3.57
N LYS A 55 -0.51 4.95 2.64
CA LYS A 55 -0.25 6.39 2.67
C LYS A 55 -1.56 7.16 2.52
N ALA A 56 -2.01 7.77 3.62
CA ALA A 56 -3.11 8.73 3.61
C ALA A 56 -2.54 10.15 3.47
N TRP A 57 -2.43 10.63 2.23
CA TRP A 57 -1.76 11.89 1.89
C TRP A 57 -2.53 12.62 0.79
N ASN A 58 -2.59 13.95 0.86
CA ASN A 58 -3.33 14.75 -0.14
C ASN A 58 -2.48 15.19 -1.33
N ALA A 59 -1.16 15.00 -1.26
CA ALA A 59 -0.23 15.29 -2.35
C ALA A 59 0.42 13.99 -2.84
N SER A 60 1.31 14.10 -3.83
CA SER A 60 2.12 12.98 -4.32
C SER A 60 2.75 12.17 -3.17
N VAL A 61 2.76 10.86 -3.32
CA VAL A 61 3.38 9.96 -2.35
C VAL A 61 4.81 9.69 -2.78
N TYR A 62 5.74 10.04 -1.91
CA TYR A 62 7.16 9.77 -2.07
C TYR A 62 7.57 8.62 -1.16
N VAL A 63 8.39 7.72 -1.71
CA VAL A 63 9.00 6.60 -1.01
C VAL A 63 10.52 6.77 -1.08
N GLU A 64 11.17 6.85 0.07
CA GLU A 64 12.63 6.98 0.13
C GLU A 64 13.32 5.76 -0.51
N ARG A 65 14.50 5.96 -1.12
CA ARG A 65 15.21 4.88 -1.83
C ARG A 65 15.47 3.66 -0.96
N VAL A 66 15.87 3.88 0.30
CA VAL A 66 16.14 2.78 1.25
C VAL A 66 14.87 1.97 1.50
N ARG A 67 13.74 2.64 1.73
CA ARG A 67 12.45 1.98 1.93
C ARG A 67 12.00 1.23 0.67
N PHE A 68 12.13 1.85 -0.51
CA PHE A 68 11.77 1.20 -1.77
C PHE A 68 12.62 -0.04 -2.03
N ALA A 69 13.92 0.00 -1.74
CA ALA A 69 14.81 -1.15 -1.85
C ALA A 69 14.41 -2.30 -0.89
N GLN A 70 14.00 -1.98 0.34
CA GLN A 70 13.44 -2.97 1.28
C GLN A 70 12.16 -3.61 0.74
N MET A 71 11.28 -2.82 0.14
CA MET A 71 10.04 -3.32 -0.48
C MET A 71 10.35 -4.26 -1.66
N LEU A 72 11.34 -3.93 -2.49
CA LEU A 72 11.80 -4.80 -3.57
C LEU A 72 12.42 -6.10 -3.04
N GLU A 73 13.26 -6.04 -2.01
CA GLU A 73 13.84 -7.23 -1.41
C GLU A 73 12.76 -8.11 -0.76
N TRP A 74 11.73 -7.50 -0.16
CA TRP A 74 10.54 -8.21 0.32
C TRP A 74 9.83 -8.97 -0.81
N GLU A 75 9.54 -8.32 -1.95
CA GLU A 75 8.92 -9.00 -3.11
C GLU A 75 9.77 -10.19 -3.57
N LYS A 76 11.09 -9.97 -3.68
CA LYS A 76 12.04 -10.97 -4.15
C LYS A 76 12.17 -12.18 -3.22
N THR A 77 12.20 -11.96 -1.92
CA THR A 77 12.42 -13.02 -0.92
C THR A 77 11.14 -13.76 -0.55
N SER A 78 10.00 -13.06 -0.47
CA SER A 78 8.72 -13.65 -0.09
C SER A 78 7.92 -14.20 -1.28
N GLY A 79 8.18 -13.69 -2.49
CA GLY A 79 7.33 -13.93 -3.66
C GLY A 79 5.95 -13.26 -3.55
N ILE A 80 5.74 -12.39 -2.56
CA ILE A 80 4.49 -11.68 -2.32
C ILE A 80 4.61 -10.27 -2.91
N PRO A 81 3.78 -9.89 -3.90
CA PRO A 81 3.78 -8.55 -4.47
C PRO A 81 3.50 -7.47 -3.43
N TYR A 82 4.12 -6.31 -3.60
CA TYR A 82 4.06 -5.18 -2.70
C TYR A 82 3.41 -3.99 -3.42
N TYR A 83 2.37 -3.42 -2.81
CA TYR A 83 1.70 -2.24 -3.32
C TYR A 83 1.83 -1.05 -2.38
N VAL A 84 1.94 0.14 -2.96
CA VAL A 84 1.65 1.40 -2.28
C VAL A 84 0.15 1.66 -2.40
N ALA A 85 -0.55 1.68 -1.26
CA ALA A 85 -1.96 2.06 -1.17
C ALA A 85 -2.05 3.55 -0.82
N TRP A 86 -2.59 4.34 -1.73
CA TRP A 86 -2.72 5.78 -1.56
C TRP A 86 -4.18 6.18 -1.34
N LYS A 87 -4.43 6.85 -0.21
CA LYS A 87 -5.71 7.46 0.14
C LYS A 87 -5.61 8.99 0.11
N VAL A 88 -6.20 9.59 -0.92
CA VAL A 88 -6.46 11.04 -0.96
C VAL A 88 -7.78 11.34 -0.24
N PHE A 89 -7.89 12.49 0.43
CA PHE A 89 -9.12 12.90 1.10
C PHE A 89 -10.32 12.90 0.13
N ARG A 90 -11.45 12.33 0.58
CA ARG A 90 -12.70 12.16 -0.21
C ARG A 90 -12.59 11.37 -1.53
N LYS A 91 -11.42 10.85 -1.91
CA LYS A 91 -11.25 9.94 -3.05
C LYS A 91 -11.18 8.48 -2.58
N GLU A 92 -11.41 7.52 -3.47
CA GLU A 92 -11.21 6.10 -3.17
C GLU A 92 -9.72 5.73 -3.03
N TRP A 93 -9.46 4.58 -2.42
CA TRP A 93 -8.13 4.00 -2.39
C TRP A 93 -7.63 3.64 -3.80
N ARG A 94 -6.36 3.93 -4.06
CA ARG A 94 -5.65 3.52 -5.27
C ARG A 94 -4.41 2.71 -4.90
N PHE A 95 -4.16 1.64 -5.64
CA PHE A 95 -3.07 0.70 -5.35
C PHE A 95 -2.09 0.68 -6.51
N PHE A 96 -0.81 0.79 -6.19
CA PHE A 96 0.28 0.92 -7.17
C PHE A 96 1.32 -0.16 -6.91
N PRO A 97 1.63 -1.03 -7.90
CA PRO A 97 2.78 -1.93 -7.78
C PRO A 97 4.07 -1.10 -7.75
N LEU A 98 5.17 -1.64 -7.21
CA LEU A 98 6.44 -0.91 -7.12
C LEU A 98 6.94 -0.42 -8.48
N SER A 99 6.70 -1.20 -9.53
CA SER A 99 7.06 -0.83 -10.92
C SER A 99 6.31 0.38 -11.47
N ALA A 100 5.21 0.81 -10.85
CA ALA A 100 4.47 2.01 -11.26
C ALA A 100 5.04 3.30 -10.64
N LEU A 101 5.92 3.21 -9.63
CA LEU A 101 6.55 4.38 -9.05
C LEU A 101 7.64 4.91 -9.97
N ARG A 102 7.63 6.22 -10.23
CA ARG A 102 8.65 6.89 -11.02
C ARG A 102 9.87 7.20 -10.17
N GLU A 103 11.05 6.91 -10.68
CA GLU A 103 12.30 7.23 -10.01
C GLU A 103 12.61 8.73 -10.06
N THR A 104 13.15 9.25 -8.95
CA THR A 104 13.70 10.59 -8.82
C THR A 104 15.08 10.48 -8.16
N PRO A 105 15.91 11.55 -8.16
CA PRO A 105 17.26 11.47 -7.56
C PRO A 105 17.27 10.96 -6.11
N MET A 106 16.27 11.33 -5.31
CA MET A 106 16.24 11.04 -3.87
C MET A 106 15.18 10.00 -3.46
N SER A 107 14.26 9.62 -4.35
CA SER A 107 13.05 8.87 -3.97
C SER A 107 12.35 8.24 -5.17
N TYR A 108 11.30 7.48 -4.90
CA TYR A 108 10.34 6.97 -5.87
C TYR A 108 8.98 7.64 -5.62
N VAL A 109 8.23 7.98 -6.67
CA VAL A 109 7.01 8.78 -6.55
C VAL A 109 5.84 8.23 -7.36
N VAL A 110 4.65 8.28 -6.77
CA VAL A 110 3.37 8.30 -7.51
C VAL A 110 2.72 9.67 -7.30
N GLY A 111 2.45 10.36 -8.40
CA GLY A 111 1.89 11.70 -8.44
C GLY A 111 0.39 11.71 -8.67
N GLU A 112 -0.25 12.87 -8.51
CA GLU A 112 -1.71 12.97 -8.64
C GLU A 112 -2.21 12.52 -10.03
N GLY A 113 -1.44 12.77 -11.08
CA GLY A 113 -1.74 12.27 -12.43
C GLY A 113 -1.76 10.75 -12.55
N ASP A 114 -1.10 10.02 -11.64
CA ASP A 114 -1.06 8.56 -11.64
C ASP A 114 -2.30 7.96 -10.95
N LEU A 115 -3.12 8.75 -10.23
CA LEU A 115 -4.34 8.25 -9.56
C LEU A 115 -5.33 7.57 -10.51
N VAL A 116 -5.35 7.97 -11.78
CA VAL A 116 -6.24 7.38 -12.79
C VAL A 116 -5.78 6.00 -13.26
N THR A 117 -4.47 5.72 -13.19
CA THR A 117 -3.89 4.43 -13.60
C THR A 117 -3.76 3.46 -12.41
N GLY A 118 -3.80 3.97 -11.19
CA GLY A 118 -3.80 3.16 -9.97
C GLY A 118 -4.98 2.19 -9.91
N MET A 119 -4.71 0.94 -9.52
CA MET A 119 -5.72 -0.10 -9.38
C MET A 119 -6.77 0.33 -8.36
N THR A 120 -8.04 0.07 -8.66
CA THR A 120 -9.13 0.18 -7.67
C THR A 120 -9.05 -0.97 -6.66
N PHE A 121 -9.78 -0.83 -5.55
CA PHE A 121 -9.95 -1.92 -4.60
C PHE A 121 -10.49 -3.19 -5.28
N SER A 122 -11.54 -3.07 -6.09
CA SER A 122 -12.17 -4.18 -6.82
C SER A 122 -11.20 -4.90 -7.76
N GLN A 123 -10.34 -4.15 -8.46
CA GLN A 123 -9.30 -4.69 -9.32
C GLN A 123 -8.27 -5.49 -8.53
N LEU A 124 -7.78 -4.92 -7.42
CA LEU A 124 -6.79 -5.56 -6.58
C LEU A 124 -7.31 -6.88 -5.98
N VAL A 125 -8.55 -6.90 -5.49
CA VAL A 125 -9.15 -8.12 -4.91
C VAL A 125 -9.68 -9.10 -5.96
N GLY A 126 -9.68 -8.74 -7.25
CA GLY A 126 -10.12 -9.61 -8.34
C GLY A 126 -11.64 -9.78 -8.44
N LYS A 127 -12.42 -8.76 -8.05
CA LYS A 127 -13.89 -8.76 -8.13
C LYS A 127 -14.45 -8.04 -9.37
N GLU A 128 -13.62 -7.71 -10.36
CA GLU A 128 -14.16 -7.23 -11.64
C GLU A 128 -14.78 -8.38 -12.42
N ALA A 129 -16.02 -8.16 -12.89
CA ALA A 129 -16.65 -9.02 -13.87
C ALA A 129 -15.79 -9.04 -15.13
N LYS A 130 -15.50 -10.24 -15.66
CA LYS A 130 -15.12 -10.36 -17.07
C LYS A 130 -16.24 -9.71 -17.88
N ALA A 131 -15.89 -8.67 -18.64
CA ALA A 131 -16.75 -8.14 -19.69
C ALA A 131 -17.11 -9.24 -20.70
#